data_AF-A0AA40ZYN6-F1
#
_entry.id   AF-A0AA40ZYN6-F1
#
_cell.length_a   1.000
_cell.length_b   1.000
_cell.length_c   1.000
_cell.angle_alpha   90.00
_cell.angle_beta   90.00
_cell.angle_gamma   90.00
#
_symmetry.space_group_name_H-M   'P 1'
#
loop_
_entity.id
_entity.type
_entity.pdbx_description
1 polymer ?
#
loop_
_entity_poly.entity_id
_entity_poly.type
_entity_poly.pdbx_seq_one_letter_code
_entity_poly.pdbx_strand_id
1 'polypeptide(L)'
;MGKKLGSDYRLFVRAADGTAFNQPAGQANLTINRSKGFSSSATKDAEGVDTQTPGLRTISIKQDIVPDLPDATGYTRLETLDKSNAAEVIQVRKKPFATSDVVFECSMYTALDNSDFEQGSSVKASLTFQPAAQPTVDTLA
;
A
#
# COMPACT_ATOMS: atom_id res chain seq x y z
N MET A 1 27.27 -8.51 0.21
CA MET A 1 26.06 -7.98 -0.45
C MET A 1 24.86 -8.35 0.42
N GLY A 2 24.22 -7.37 1.06
CA GLY A 2 23.12 -7.63 2.00
C GLY A 2 21.82 -7.95 1.25
N LYS A 3 21.03 -8.89 1.78
CA LYS A 3 19.68 -9.16 1.26
C LYS A 3 18.75 -8.01 1.68
N LYS A 4 17.84 -7.59 0.81
CA LYS A 4 16.71 -6.72 1.21
C LYS A 4 15.79 -7.55 2.10
N LEU A 5 15.47 -7.06 3.30
CA LEU A 5 14.56 -7.74 4.22
C LEU A 5 13.18 -7.08 4.15
N GLY A 6 12.11 -7.86 4.33
CA GLY A 6 10.75 -7.30 4.44
C GLY A 6 10.62 -6.36 5.64
N SER A 7 11.41 -6.58 6.71
CA SER A 7 11.49 -5.69 7.87
C SER A 7 12.09 -4.32 7.56
N ASP A 8 12.73 -4.15 6.39
CA ASP A 8 13.28 -2.85 5.98
C ASP A 8 12.21 -1.91 5.44
N TYR A 9 10.98 -2.38 5.23
CA TYR A 9 9.88 -1.61 4.66
C TYR A 9 8.67 -1.60 5.60
N ARG A 10 8.12 -0.41 5.85
CA ARG A 10 6.93 -0.23 6.68
C ARG A 10 5.98 0.79 6.06
N LEU A 11 4.70 0.58 6.30
CA LEU A 11 3.62 1.46 5.85
C LEU A 11 3.35 2.52 6.90
N PHE A 12 3.07 3.74 6.45
CA PHE A 12 2.75 4.89 7.27
C PHE A 12 1.48 5.54 6.74
N VAL A 13 0.54 5.84 7.64
CA VAL A 13 -0.72 6.54 7.33
C VAL A 13 -0.65 7.95 7.89
N ARG A 14 -1.19 8.92 7.16
CA ARG A 14 -1.31 10.29 7.64
C ARG A 14 -2.30 10.36 8.81
N ALA A 15 -1.90 11.04 9.88
CA ALA A 15 -2.76 11.31 11.02
C ALA A 15 -3.94 12.21 10.63
N ALA A 16 -5.01 12.20 11.43
CA ALA A 16 -6.18 13.05 11.21
C ALA A 16 -5.85 14.56 11.25
N ASP A 17 -4.77 14.96 11.94
CA ASP A 17 -4.27 16.33 11.95
C ASP A 17 -3.64 16.78 10.62
N GLY A 18 -3.40 15.84 9.69
CA GLY A 18 -2.81 16.10 8.38
C GLY A 18 -1.32 16.48 8.41
N THR A 19 -0.62 16.35 9.53
CA THR A 19 0.79 16.79 9.66
C THR A 19 1.73 15.64 9.96
N ALA A 20 1.28 14.65 10.74
CA ALA A 20 2.08 13.50 11.11
C ALA A 20 1.77 12.27 10.24
N PHE A 21 2.77 11.40 10.11
CA PHE A 21 2.63 10.07 9.52
C PHE A 21 2.97 9.04 10.58
N ASN A 22 2.02 8.16 10.87
CA ASN A 22 2.15 7.16 11.91
C ASN A 22 2.24 5.78 11.30
N GLN A 23 3.06 4.93 11.92
CA GLN A 23 3.11 3.52 11.61
C GLN A 23 1.98 2.82 12.38
N PRO A 24 1.03 2.13 11.71
CA PRO A 24 0.12 1.22 12.40
C PRO A 24 0.87 0.21 13.26
N ALA A 25 0.47 0.09 14.52
CA ALA A 25 1.03 -0.87 15.45
C ALA A 25 0.67 -2.30 15.04
N GLY A 26 1.58 -3.25 15.24
CA GLY A 26 1.34 -4.65 14.86
C GLY A 26 1.38 -4.97 13.36
N GLN A 27 2.06 -4.16 12.54
CA GLN A 27 2.27 -4.46 11.13
C GLN A 27 3.02 -5.78 10.92
N ALA A 28 2.39 -6.69 10.20
CA ALA A 28 2.97 -7.94 9.75
C ALA A 28 3.48 -7.78 8.30
N ASN A 29 2.86 -8.49 7.37
CA ASN A 29 3.30 -8.58 5.99
C ASN A 29 2.81 -7.37 5.16
N LEU A 30 3.72 -6.80 4.35
CA LEU A 30 3.43 -5.72 3.40
C LEU A 30 3.69 -6.24 2.00
N THR A 31 2.66 -6.23 1.15
CA THR A 31 2.75 -6.66 -0.25
C THR A 31 2.34 -5.52 -1.16
N ILE A 32 3.16 -5.21 -2.16
CA ILE A 32 2.86 -4.16 -3.15
C ILE A 32 2.74 -4.84 -4.51
N ASN A 33 1.50 -4.98 -4.98
CA ASN A 33 1.17 -5.58 -6.25
C ASN A 33 1.14 -4.51 -7.34
N ARG A 34 1.82 -4.78 -8.44
CA ARG A 34 1.88 -3.89 -9.60
C ARG A 34 1.61 -4.70 -10.84
N SER A 35 0.61 -4.30 -11.61
CA SER A 35 0.38 -4.86 -12.93
C SER A 35 0.14 -3.76 -13.95
N LYS A 36 0.29 -4.11 -15.22
CA LYS A 36 -0.04 -3.25 -16.35
C LYS A 36 -0.50 -4.14 -17.49
N GLY A 37 -1.55 -3.70 -18.18
CA GLY A 37 -1.96 -4.32 -19.43
C GLY A 37 -0.96 -3.97 -20.53
N PHE A 38 -0.82 -4.85 -21.53
CA PHE A 38 -0.15 -4.52 -22.77
C PHE A 38 -1.15 -4.63 -23.91
N SER A 39 -1.23 -3.59 -24.73
CA SER A 39 -2.08 -3.57 -25.92
C SER A 39 -1.19 -3.76 -27.15
N SER A 40 -1.54 -4.74 -28.00
CA SER A 40 -0.88 -4.93 -29.28
C SER A 40 -1.04 -3.70 -30.17
N SER A 41 0.04 -3.31 -30.83
CA SER A 41 0.07 -2.31 -31.90
C SER A 41 0.19 -2.95 -33.30
N ALA A 42 -0.08 -4.26 -33.41
CA ALA A 42 -0.03 -4.95 -34.69
C ALA A 42 -1.07 -4.40 -35.67
N THR A 43 -0.62 -4.05 -36.87
CA THR A 43 -1.46 -3.80 -38.03
C THR A 43 -1.47 -5.03 -38.92
N LYS A 44 -2.49 -5.18 -39.78
CA LYS A 44 -2.61 -6.35 -40.68
C LYS A 44 -1.52 -6.42 -41.76
N ASP A 45 -0.68 -5.40 -41.85
CA ASP A 45 0.33 -5.23 -42.90
C ASP A 45 1.75 -5.58 -42.44
N ALA A 46 1.94 -5.93 -41.16
CA ALA A 46 3.24 -6.24 -40.58
C ALA A 46 3.33 -7.71 -40.14
N GLU A 47 4.10 -8.53 -40.88
CA GLU A 47 4.48 -9.87 -40.45
C GLU A 47 5.68 -9.81 -39.48
N GLY A 48 5.64 -10.57 -38.38
CA GLY A 48 6.76 -10.64 -37.43
C GLY A 48 6.34 -10.65 -35.96
N VAL A 49 7.17 -10.02 -35.10
CA VAL A 49 6.95 -9.95 -33.65
C VAL A 49 5.90 -8.89 -33.31
N ASP A 50 4.93 -9.25 -32.47
CA ASP A 50 3.92 -8.32 -31.98
C ASP A 50 4.58 -7.19 -31.17
N THR A 51 4.41 -5.96 -31.63
CA THR A 51 4.83 -4.77 -30.88
C THR A 51 3.70 -4.40 -29.94
N GLN A 52 4.02 -4.07 -28.68
CA GLN A 52 3.02 -3.80 -27.66
C GLN A 52 3.28 -2.47 -26.96
N THR A 53 2.21 -1.72 -26.75
CA THR A 53 2.22 -0.49 -25.95
C THR A 53 1.77 -0.79 -24.52
N PRO A 54 2.49 -0.36 -23.49
CA PRO A 54 2.05 -0.52 -22.11
C PRO A 54 0.84 0.39 -21.81
N GLY A 55 -0.20 -0.20 -21.24
CA GLY A 55 -1.38 0.50 -20.74
C GLY A 55 -1.17 1.09 -19.34
N LEU A 56 -2.26 1.57 -18.74
CA LEU A 56 -2.26 2.11 -17.38
C LEU A 56 -1.76 1.06 -16.38
N ARG A 57 -0.93 1.52 -15.44
CA ARG A 57 -0.44 0.71 -14.34
C ARG A 57 -1.47 0.68 -13.23
N THR A 58 -1.81 -0.51 -12.77
CA THR A 58 -2.59 -0.73 -11.56
C THR A 58 -1.62 -1.02 -10.41
N ILE A 59 -1.89 -0.41 -9.26
CA ILE A 59 -1.12 -0.60 -8.04
C ILE A 59 -2.11 -0.95 -6.95
N SER A 60 -1.82 -1.99 -6.18
CA SER A 60 -2.57 -2.34 -4.99
C SER A 60 -1.59 -2.71 -3.89
N ILE A 61 -1.80 -2.17 -2.69
CA ILE A 61 -0.97 -2.49 -1.53
C ILE A 61 -1.83 -3.29 -0.58
N LYS A 62 -1.33 -4.45 -0.14
CA LYS A 62 -1.94 -5.26 0.90
C LYS A 62 -1.09 -5.20 2.16
N GLN A 63 -1.73 -4.94 3.29
CA GLN A 63 -1.09 -4.92 4.60
C GLN A 63 -1.85 -5.84 5.55
N ASP A 64 -1.15 -6.81 6.10
CA ASP A 64 -1.65 -7.65 7.19
C ASP A 64 -1.22 -7.03 8.52
N ILE A 65 -2.14 -6.93 9.48
CA ILE A 65 -1.94 -6.30 10.80
C ILE A 65 -2.50 -7.21 11.89
N VAL A 66 -1.78 -7.29 13.01
CA VAL A 66 -2.30 -7.80 14.28
C VAL A 66 -2.46 -6.60 15.20
N PRO A 67 -3.65 -5.98 15.33
CA PRO A 67 -3.77 -4.67 15.96
C PRO A 67 -3.34 -4.68 17.43
N ASP A 68 -2.33 -3.88 17.76
CA ASP A 68 -1.97 -3.61 19.16
C ASP A 68 -2.84 -2.46 19.67
N LEU A 69 -3.77 -2.74 20.58
CA LEU A 69 -4.66 -1.72 21.14
C LEU A 69 -4.10 -1.16 22.47
N PRO A 70 -4.19 0.16 22.71
CA PRO A 70 -4.81 1.18 21.85
C PRO A 70 -3.84 1.76 20.79
N ASP A 71 -4.24 1.76 19.52
CA ASP A 71 -3.55 2.47 18.41
C ASP A 71 -4.51 3.44 17.71
N ALA A 72 -4.79 4.56 18.39
CA ALA A 72 -5.70 5.59 17.89
C ALA A 72 -5.20 6.25 16.59
N THR A 73 -3.88 6.24 16.37
CA THR A 73 -3.23 7.03 15.32
C THR A 73 -2.88 6.23 14.06
N GLY A 74 -2.84 4.90 14.15
CA GLY A 74 -2.57 3.99 13.06
C GLY A 74 -3.81 3.16 12.70
N TYR A 75 -4.00 2.02 13.35
CA TYR A 75 -5.09 1.08 13.01
C TYR A 75 -6.49 1.70 13.12
N THR A 76 -6.82 2.41 14.21
CA THR A 76 -8.15 3.05 14.35
C THR A 76 -8.38 4.14 13.28
N ARG A 77 -7.31 4.81 12.83
CA ARG A 77 -7.40 5.77 11.72
C ARG A 77 -7.76 5.06 10.42
N LEU A 78 -7.16 3.90 10.14
CA LEU A 78 -7.46 3.09 8.96
C LEU A 78 -8.92 2.60 8.97
N GLU A 79 -9.45 2.16 10.11
CA GLU A 79 -10.87 1.80 10.24
C GLU A 79 -11.80 2.99 9.98
N THR A 80 -11.39 4.19 10.38
CA THR A 80 -12.16 5.42 10.14
C THR A 80 -12.15 5.79 8.65
N LEU A 81 -10.99 5.64 7.98
CA LEU A 81 -10.85 5.91 6.54
C LEU A 81 -11.70 4.95 5.70
N ASP A 82 -11.68 3.66 6.05
CA ASP A 82 -12.53 2.64 5.42
C ASP A 82 -14.02 2.98 5.55
N LYS A 83 -14.51 3.21 6.78
CA LYS A 83 -15.93 3.53 7.03
C LYS A 83 -16.40 4.84 6.38
N SER A 84 -15.50 5.82 6.24
CA SER A 84 -15.82 7.11 5.62
C SER A 84 -15.58 7.14 4.11
N ASN A 85 -15.01 6.09 3.53
CA ASN A 85 -14.54 6.05 2.14
C ASN A 85 -13.63 7.24 1.77
N ALA A 86 -12.89 7.77 2.74
CA ALA A 86 -12.01 8.90 2.53
C ALA A 86 -10.66 8.41 1.97
N ALA A 87 -10.17 9.08 0.92
CA ALA A 87 -8.81 8.86 0.44
C ALA A 87 -7.83 9.64 1.32
N GLU A 88 -6.70 9.02 1.65
CA GLU A 88 -5.66 9.65 2.48
C GLU A 88 -4.27 9.32 1.94
N VAL A 89 -3.29 10.16 2.27
CA VAL A 89 -1.90 9.92 1.86
C VAL A 89 -1.31 8.77 2.68
N ILE A 90 -0.87 7.73 1.96
CA ILE A 90 -0.14 6.59 2.48
C ILE A 90 1.29 6.66 1.97
N GLN A 91 2.24 6.40 2.88
CA GLN A 91 3.66 6.30 2.56
C GLN A 91 4.17 4.91 2.86
N VAL A 92 5.07 4.41 2.02
CA VAL A 92 5.95 3.30 2.38
C VAL A 92 7.34 3.88 2.56
N ARG A 93 7.94 3.61 3.72
CA ARG A 93 9.29 4.07 4.05
C ARG A 93 10.24 2.91 4.19
N LYS A 94 11.49 3.17 3.83
CA LYS A 94 12.59 2.24 4.08
C LYS A 94 13.27 2.58 5.41
N LYS A 95 13.80 1.57 6.11
CA LYS A 95 14.63 1.76 7.31
C LYS A 95 15.77 2.76 7.01
N PRO A 96 16.05 3.76 7.87
CA PRO A 96 15.62 3.92 9.27
C PRO A 96 14.21 4.49 9.51
N PHE A 97 13.39 4.65 8.47
CA PHE A 97 12.01 5.14 8.51
C PHE A 97 11.87 6.65 8.81
N ALA A 98 12.91 7.43 8.49
CA ALA A 98 12.81 8.89 8.58
C ALA A 98 11.79 9.43 7.57
N THR A 99 11.32 10.65 7.80
CA THR A 99 10.37 11.34 6.90
C THR A 99 10.93 11.55 5.49
N SER A 100 12.25 11.51 5.31
CA SER A 100 12.93 11.56 4.02
C SER A 100 13.06 10.20 3.33
N ASP A 101 12.85 9.08 4.03
CA ASP A 101 13.10 7.73 3.52
C ASP A 101 11.87 7.14 2.81
N VAL A 102 11.03 8.00 2.26
CA VAL A 102 9.82 7.63 1.53
C VAL A 102 10.22 7.04 0.19
N VAL A 103 9.83 5.78 -0.03
CA VAL A 103 10.07 5.05 -1.28
C VAL A 103 8.82 4.91 -2.13
N PHE A 104 7.66 5.13 -1.52
CA PHE A 104 6.37 5.20 -2.19
C PHE A 104 5.46 6.18 -1.44
N GLU A 105 4.77 7.06 -2.15
CA GLU A 105 3.77 7.95 -1.59
C GLU A 105 2.61 8.09 -2.58
N CYS A 106 1.40 7.90 -2.08
CA CYS A 106 0.19 8.01 -2.89
C CYS A 106 -1.01 8.33 -2.02
N SER A 107 -1.98 9.09 -2.56
CA SER A 107 -3.32 9.15 -1.98
C SER A 107 -4.06 7.87 -2.33
N MET A 108 -4.56 7.15 -1.32
CA MET A 108 -5.19 5.83 -1.48
C MET A 108 -6.48 5.73 -0.67
N TYR A 109 -7.45 4.98 -1.19
CA TYR A 109 -8.58 4.46 -0.43
C TYR A 109 -8.11 3.25 0.38
N THR A 110 -8.63 3.13 1.60
CA THR A 110 -8.39 1.98 2.48
C THR A 110 -9.62 1.09 2.46
N ALA A 111 -9.42 -0.22 2.27
CA ALA A 111 -10.44 -1.24 2.41
C ALA A 111 -10.01 -2.22 3.51
N LEU A 112 -10.84 -2.41 4.52
CA LEU A 112 -10.67 -3.46 5.53
C LEU A 112 -11.29 -4.76 4.99
N ASP A 113 -10.46 -5.65 4.45
CA ASP A 113 -10.92 -6.84 3.72
C ASP A 113 -11.46 -7.92 4.66
N ASN A 114 -10.83 -8.10 5.82
CA ASN A 114 -11.20 -9.12 6.80
C ASN A 114 -10.74 -8.73 8.21
N SER A 115 -11.52 -9.15 9.21
CA SER A 115 -11.19 -9.06 10.63
C SER A 115 -11.58 -10.37 11.33
N ASP A 116 -10.58 -11.21 11.62
CA ASP A 116 -10.79 -12.51 12.27
C ASP A 116 -10.77 -12.34 13.80
N PHE A 117 -11.90 -12.63 14.45
CA PHE A 117 -12.08 -12.54 15.91
C PHE A 117 -12.12 -13.93 16.56
N GLU A 118 -11.06 -14.71 16.37
CA GLU A 118 -10.96 -16.06 16.96
C GLU A 118 -10.80 -15.98 18.49
N GLN A 119 -11.65 -16.68 19.24
CA GLN A 119 -11.69 -16.64 20.72
C GLN A 119 -10.36 -17.03 21.40
N GLY A 120 -9.50 -17.78 20.72
CA GLY A 120 -8.21 -18.27 21.25
C GLY A 120 -6.96 -17.60 20.66
N SER A 121 -7.13 -16.64 19.74
CA SER A 121 -6.02 -16.03 18.99
C SER A 121 -6.08 -14.50 19.03
N SER A 122 -4.97 -13.84 18.70
CA SER A 122 -4.97 -12.41 18.44
C SER A 122 -5.82 -12.09 17.21
N VAL A 123 -6.50 -10.94 17.22
CA VAL A 123 -7.25 -10.44 16.06
C VAL A 123 -6.31 -10.20 14.90
N LYS A 124 -6.68 -10.69 13.71
CA LYS A 124 -5.95 -10.45 12.47
C LYS A 124 -6.81 -9.60 11.56
N ALA A 125 -6.24 -8.53 11.04
CA ALA A 125 -6.87 -7.65 10.09
C ALA A 125 -6.05 -7.62 8.80
N SER A 126 -6.71 -7.74 7.66
CA SER A 126 -6.07 -7.53 6.35
C SER A 126 -6.68 -6.31 5.68
N LEU A 127 -5.82 -5.43 5.20
CA LEU A 127 -6.17 -4.17 4.57
C LEU A 127 -5.67 -4.16 3.13
N THR A 128 -6.48 -3.66 2.22
CA THR A 128 -6.10 -3.37 0.84
C THR A 128 -6.20 -1.87 0.59
N PHE A 129 -5.16 -1.31 -0.01
CA PHE A 129 -5.11 0.08 -0.43
C PHE A 129 -5.17 0.16 -1.96
N GLN A 130 -6.03 1.06 -2.45
CA GLN A 130 -6.21 1.34 -3.87
C GLN A 130 -5.93 2.82 -4.16
N PRO A 131 -5.15 3.15 -5.20
CA PRO A 131 -4.79 4.54 -5.50
C PRO A 131 -6.01 5.36 -5.89
N ALA A 132 -6.19 6.49 -5.20
CA ALA A 132 -7.15 7.54 -5.56
C ALA A 132 -6.54 8.56 -6.53
N ALA A 133 -5.19 8.63 -6.58
CA ALA A 133 -4.43 9.50 -7.45
C ALA A 133 -3.13 8.80 -7.94
N GLN A 134 -2.41 9.44 -8.86
CA GLN A 134 -1.07 8.98 -9.24
C GLN A 134 -0.10 9.11 -8.05
N PRO A 135 0.84 8.16 -7.84
CA PRO A 135 1.87 8.28 -6.83
C PRO A 135 2.73 9.53 -7.04
N THR A 136 3.01 10.26 -5.96
CA THR A 136 3.93 11.42 -5.96
C THR A 136 5.38 10.97 -5.89
N VAL A 137 5.63 9.84 -5.21
CA VAL A 137 6.92 9.16 -5.12
C VAL A 137 6.72 7.70 -5.45
N ASP A 138 7.50 7.17 -6.38
CA ASP A 138 7.59 5.72 -6.64
C ASP A 138 9.02 5.36 -7.05
N THR A 139 9.87 5.11 -6.04
CA THR A 139 11.26 4.67 -6.22
C THR A 139 11.46 3.24 -5.72
N LEU A 140 10.37 2.53 -5.44
CA LEU A 140 10.42 1.17 -4.93
C LEU A 140 10.82 0.21 -6.07
N ALA A 141 12.11 -0.13 -6.11
CA ALA A 141 12.71 -1.11 -7.01
C ALA A 141 13.14 -2.38 -6.27
#